data_AF-B4HR18-F1
#
_entry.id   AF-B4HR18-F1
#
_cell.length_a   1.000
_cell.length_b   1.000
_cell.length_c   1.000
_cell.angle_alpha   90.00
_cell.angle_beta   90.00
_cell.angle_gamma   90.00
#
_symmetry.space_group_name_H-M   'P 1'
#
loop_
_entity.id
_entity.type
_entity.pdbx_description
1 polymer ?
#
loop_
_entity_poly.entity_id
_entity_poly.type
_entity_poly.pdbx_seq_one_letter_code
_entity_poly.pdbx_strand_id
1 'polypeptide(L)'
;IKAQQHAQAVLSIAVGFQHKHTSMMDALLHIYRTNGISGFWRAALPSLNRTLVASSVQIGTFPKAKSVLKDKGWVTQPVLLSFCAGLSSGTLVAVANSPFDLLTTRMYNQPVDEKGRGLMYKGLVDCFTKIWKTEGLHGMYKGFWPIYFRSAPHTTLTFVFFEKLLHVRDHYVFSQPRN
;
A
#
# COMPACT_ATOMS: atom_id res chain seq x y z
N ILE A 1 5.94 -0.33 14.89
CA ILE A 1 5.76 -1.49 15.81
C ILE A 1 5.73 -2.83 15.09
N LYS A 2 4.66 -3.25 14.39
CA LYS A 2 4.63 -4.54 13.67
C LYS A 2 5.80 -4.71 12.68
N ALA A 3 6.09 -3.66 11.89
CA ALA A 3 7.23 -3.65 10.98
C ALA A 3 8.60 -3.75 11.70
N GLN A 4 8.73 -3.13 12.88
CA GLN A 4 9.97 -3.18 13.67
C GLN A 4 10.18 -4.55 14.34
N GLN A 5 9.11 -5.24 14.72
CA GLN A 5 9.18 -6.59 15.27
C GLN A 5 9.47 -7.63 14.19
N HIS A 6 8.88 -7.47 12.99
CA HIS A 6 9.17 -8.37 11.86
C HIS A 6 10.58 -8.16 11.27
N ALA A 7 11.16 -6.96 11.44
CA ALA A 7 12.54 -6.67 11.05
C ALA A 7 13.60 -7.30 11.98
N GLN A 8 13.18 -7.90 13.12
CA GLN A 8 14.08 -8.69 13.97
C GLN A 8 14.44 -10.01 13.28
N ALA A 9 15.35 -9.95 12.32
CA ALA A 9 16.02 -11.12 11.78
C ALA A 9 17.07 -11.64 12.77
N VAL A 10 17.27 -12.96 12.76
CA VAL A 10 18.37 -13.64 13.45
C VAL A 10 19.69 -12.96 13.06
N LEU A 11 20.54 -12.71 14.06
CA LEU A 11 21.78 -11.92 14.00
C LEU A 11 22.71 -12.24 12.81
N SER A 12 22.59 -13.42 12.19
CA SER A 12 23.37 -13.84 11.02
C SER A 12 22.94 -13.19 9.69
N ILE A 13 21.78 -12.53 9.62
CA ILE A 13 21.22 -11.94 8.37
C ILE A 13 20.65 -10.52 8.62
N ALA A 14 21.21 -9.77 9.56
CA ALA A 14 20.71 -8.43 9.87
C ALA A 14 21.37 -7.35 8.98
N VAL A 15 20.58 -6.70 8.12
CA VAL A 15 21.00 -5.50 7.36
C VAL A 15 20.12 -4.33 7.79
N GLY A 16 20.64 -3.44 8.64
CA GLY A 16 19.94 -2.24 9.16
C GLY A 16 20.04 -2.04 10.69
N PHE A 17 19.59 -0.88 11.19
CA PHE A 17 19.59 -0.54 12.63
C PHE A 17 18.54 -1.36 13.42
N GLN A 18 19.02 -2.35 14.18
CA GLN A 18 18.17 -3.29 14.91
C GLN A 18 17.71 -2.72 16.27
N HIS A 19 16.41 -2.45 16.41
CA HIS A 19 15.83 -1.99 17.68
C HIS A 19 15.42 -3.20 18.53
N LYS A 20 16.17 -3.47 19.60
CA LYS A 20 15.84 -4.53 20.57
C LYS A 20 14.63 -4.08 21.40
N HIS A 21 13.45 -4.60 21.07
CA HIS A 21 12.24 -4.48 21.90
C HIS A 21 11.81 -5.88 22.33
N THR A 22 11.63 -6.10 23.63
CA THR A 22 11.20 -7.38 24.22
C THR A 22 9.68 -7.58 24.10
N SER A 23 8.90 -6.49 24.08
CA SER A 23 7.43 -6.53 24.05
C SER A 23 6.83 -5.38 23.22
N MET A 24 5.63 -5.56 22.64
CA MET A 24 4.92 -4.49 21.91
C MET A 24 4.66 -3.26 22.79
N MET A 25 4.31 -3.48 24.07
CA MET A 25 4.07 -2.41 25.04
C MET A 25 5.36 -1.67 25.40
N ASP A 26 6.48 -2.37 25.44
CA ASP A 26 7.80 -1.77 25.67
C ASP A 26 8.24 -0.90 24.46
N ALA A 27 7.97 -1.37 23.24
CA ALA A 27 8.16 -0.56 22.04
C ALA A 27 7.25 0.69 22.01
N LEU A 28 5.97 0.57 22.42
CA LEU A 28 5.04 1.70 22.54
C LEU A 28 5.55 2.74 23.55
N LEU A 29 5.91 2.30 24.75
CA LEU A 29 6.43 3.15 25.82
C LEU A 29 7.75 3.79 25.43
N HIS A 30 8.63 3.06 24.76
CA HIS A 30 9.90 3.59 24.27
C HIS A 30 9.69 4.70 23.25
N ILE A 31 8.81 4.52 22.27
CA ILE A 31 8.46 5.54 21.26
C ILE A 31 7.83 6.78 21.92
N TYR A 32 6.92 6.56 22.87
CA TYR A 32 6.28 7.64 23.61
C TYR A 32 7.29 8.46 24.42
N ARG A 33 8.26 7.80 25.08
CA ARG A 33 9.31 8.47 25.87
C ARG A 33 10.36 9.20 25.02
N THR A 34 10.70 8.71 23.83
CA THR A 34 11.72 9.34 22.96
C THR A 34 11.19 10.45 22.08
N ASN A 35 9.99 10.31 21.52
CA ASN A 35 9.47 11.25 20.51
C ASN A 35 8.08 11.83 20.86
N GLY A 36 7.51 11.47 22.01
CA GLY A 36 6.17 11.88 22.41
C GLY A 36 5.08 11.39 21.45
N ILE A 37 3.93 12.07 21.48
CA ILE A 37 2.76 11.77 20.64
C ILE A 37 3.06 11.99 19.14
N SER A 38 3.95 12.94 18.83
CA SER A 38 4.37 13.24 17.46
C SER A 38 5.09 12.07 16.79
N GLY A 39 5.77 11.21 17.56
CA GLY A 39 6.41 9.99 17.08
C GLY A 39 5.43 9.02 16.41
N PHE A 40 4.19 8.92 16.91
CA PHE A 40 3.15 8.10 16.29
C PHE A 40 2.63 8.70 14.97
N TRP A 41 2.53 10.03 14.90
CA TRP A 41 2.06 10.72 13.71
C TRP A 41 3.02 10.62 12.52
N ARG A 42 4.33 10.47 12.80
CA ARG A 42 5.34 10.18 11.77
C ARG A 42 5.08 8.87 11.02
N ALA A 43 4.48 7.87 11.68
CA ALA A 43 4.07 6.61 11.07
C ALA A 43 2.73 6.71 10.33
N ALA A 44 1.83 7.56 10.85
CA ALA A 44 0.48 7.72 10.32
C ALA A 44 0.45 8.48 8.99
N LEU A 45 1.20 9.57 8.84
CA LEU A 45 1.16 10.44 7.65
C LEU A 45 1.49 9.69 6.34
N PRO A 46 2.56 8.86 6.27
CA PRO A 46 2.87 8.10 5.06
C PRO A 46 1.83 7.03 4.75
N SER A 47 1.28 6.41 5.79
CA SER A 47 0.21 5.41 5.64
C SER A 47 -1.06 6.03 5.06
N LEU A 48 -1.42 7.23 5.54
CA LEU A 48 -2.56 8.01 5.04
C LEU A 48 -2.38 8.38 3.56
N ASN A 49 -1.23 8.93 3.19
CA ASN A 49 -0.96 9.29 1.79
C ASN A 49 -1.10 8.08 0.85
N ARG A 50 -0.55 6.93 1.24
CA ARG A 50 -0.69 5.70 0.46
C ARG A 50 -2.16 5.28 0.31
N THR A 51 -2.95 5.32 1.39
CA THR A 51 -4.36 4.95 1.32
C THR A 51 -5.20 5.93 0.49
N LEU A 52 -4.88 7.23 0.55
CA LEU A 52 -5.58 8.27 -0.21
C LEU A 52 -5.36 8.10 -1.71
N VAL A 53 -4.12 7.87 -2.14
CA VAL A 53 -3.79 7.65 -3.56
C VAL A 53 -4.37 6.32 -4.06
N ALA A 54 -4.34 5.26 -3.24
CA ALA A 54 -4.95 3.99 -3.60
C ALA A 54 -6.47 4.13 -3.84
N SER A 55 -7.18 4.76 -2.90
CA SER A 55 -8.63 4.91 -2.97
C SER A 55 -9.07 5.79 -4.13
N SER A 56 -8.35 6.89 -4.42
CA SER A 56 -8.70 7.79 -5.53
C SER A 56 -8.58 7.08 -6.88
N VAL A 57 -7.50 6.34 -7.09
CA VAL A 57 -7.27 5.61 -8.35
C VAL A 57 -8.24 4.44 -8.48
N GLN A 58 -8.54 3.74 -7.39
CA GLN A 58 -9.46 2.60 -7.40
C GLN A 58 -10.91 3.02 -7.73
N ILE A 59 -11.41 4.12 -7.17
CA ILE A 59 -12.77 4.63 -7.43
C ILE A 59 -12.91 5.08 -8.88
N GLY A 60 -11.90 5.73 -9.46
CA GLY A 60 -11.95 6.17 -10.86
C GLY A 60 -11.79 5.03 -11.86
N THR A 61 -10.93 4.06 -11.54
CA THR A 61 -10.49 3.06 -12.52
C THR A 61 -11.42 1.85 -12.56
N PHE A 62 -11.88 1.36 -11.42
CA PHE A 62 -12.64 0.11 -11.36
C PHE A 62 -13.98 0.16 -12.13
N PRO A 63 -14.84 1.20 -11.95
CA PRO A 63 -16.09 1.29 -12.71
C PRO A 63 -15.83 1.45 -14.21
N LYS A 64 -14.85 2.30 -14.57
CA LYS A 64 -14.50 2.55 -15.97
C LYS A 64 -13.97 1.30 -16.66
N ALA A 65 -13.11 0.54 -15.99
CA ALA A 65 -12.60 -0.73 -16.49
C ALA A 65 -13.75 -1.73 -16.70
N LYS A 66 -14.67 -1.85 -15.74
CA LYS A 66 -15.83 -2.75 -15.84
C LYS A 66 -16.76 -2.36 -17.01
N SER A 67 -17.03 -1.07 -17.20
CA SER A 67 -17.82 -0.57 -18.34
C SER A 67 -17.15 -0.88 -19.68
N VAL A 68 -15.86 -0.56 -19.82
CA VAL A 68 -15.12 -0.79 -21.07
C VAL A 68 -15.07 -2.27 -21.45
N LEU A 69 -14.85 -3.16 -20.47
CA LEU A 69 -14.82 -4.61 -20.73
C LEU A 69 -16.21 -5.15 -21.11
N LYS A 70 -17.28 -4.59 -20.53
CA LYS A 70 -18.66 -4.97 -20.84
C LYS A 70 -19.07 -4.48 -22.23
N ASP A 71 -18.79 -3.22 -22.56
CA ASP A 71 -19.18 -2.58 -23.82
C ASP A 71 -18.49 -3.21 -25.03
N LYS A 72 -17.26 -3.70 -24.86
CA LYS A 72 -16.53 -4.42 -25.91
C LYS A 72 -16.95 -5.89 -26.07
N GLY A 73 -17.79 -6.42 -25.17
CA GLY A 73 -18.22 -7.83 -25.21
C GLY A 73 -17.09 -8.85 -25.02
N TRP A 74 -15.92 -8.44 -24.50
CA TRP A 74 -14.76 -9.31 -24.38
C TRP A 74 -14.94 -10.41 -23.33
N VAL A 75 -15.80 -10.17 -22.33
CA VAL A 75 -16.06 -11.12 -21.25
C VAL A 75 -17.52 -11.09 -20.84
N THR A 76 -18.23 -12.21 -21.07
CA THR A 76 -19.66 -12.37 -20.75
C THR A 76 -19.88 -12.91 -19.33
N GLN A 77 -18.88 -13.60 -18.75
CA GLN A 77 -19.01 -14.18 -17.40
C GLN A 77 -18.80 -13.12 -16.30
N PRO A 78 -19.71 -13.00 -15.31
CA PRO A 78 -19.66 -11.95 -14.31
C PRO A 78 -18.41 -12.02 -13.41
N VAL A 79 -17.95 -13.24 -13.10
CA VAL A 79 -16.75 -13.44 -12.28
C VAL A 79 -15.48 -13.04 -13.03
N LEU A 80 -15.37 -13.42 -14.31
CA LEU A 80 -14.21 -13.11 -15.13
C LEU A 80 -14.14 -11.62 -15.47
N LEU A 81 -15.30 -10.97 -15.65
CA LEU A 81 -15.39 -9.54 -15.88
C LEU A 81 -14.79 -8.76 -14.70
N SER A 82 -15.20 -9.10 -13.47
CA SER A 82 -14.69 -8.45 -12.28
C SER A 82 -13.26 -8.83 -11.93
N PHE A 83 -12.81 -10.03 -12.32
CA PHE A 83 -11.40 -10.42 -12.25
C PHE A 83 -10.52 -9.55 -13.15
N CYS A 84 -10.88 -9.41 -14.44
CA CYS A 84 -10.11 -8.62 -15.40
C CYS A 84 -10.17 -7.12 -15.08
N ALA A 85 -11.34 -6.59 -14.71
CA ALA A 85 -11.48 -5.20 -14.27
C ALA A 85 -10.69 -4.94 -12.97
N GLY A 86 -10.71 -5.90 -12.04
CA GLY A 86 -9.94 -5.86 -10.80
C GLY A 86 -8.43 -5.86 -11.06
N LEU A 87 -7.94 -6.70 -11.98
CA LEU A 87 -6.54 -6.74 -12.39
C LEU A 87 -6.09 -5.44 -13.04
N SER A 88 -6.88 -4.89 -13.98
CA SER A 88 -6.54 -3.61 -14.63
C SER A 88 -6.54 -2.46 -13.63
N SER A 89 -7.52 -2.43 -12.73
CA SER A 89 -7.58 -1.43 -11.67
C SER A 89 -6.42 -1.58 -10.69
N GLY A 90 -6.10 -2.80 -10.27
CA GLY A 90 -4.99 -3.09 -9.37
C GLY A 90 -3.64 -2.72 -9.97
N THR A 91 -3.47 -2.91 -11.28
CA THR A 91 -2.27 -2.49 -12.01
C THR A 91 -2.11 -0.98 -12.02
N LEU A 92 -3.18 -0.24 -12.33
CA LEU A 92 -3.15 1.22 -12.35
C LEU A 92 -2.94 1.80 -10.95
N VAL A 93 -3.56 1.22 -9.92
CA VAL A 93 -3.30 1.56 -8.52
C VAL A 93 -1.84 1.30 -8.14
N ALA A 94 -1.28 0.16 -8.55
CA ALA A 94 0.12 -0.16 -8.27
C ALA A 94 1.08 0.83 -8.96
N VAL A 95 0.82 1.21 -10.21
CA VAL A 95 1.63 2.21 -10.94
C VAL A 95 1.56 3.56 -10.25
N ALA A 96 0.36 4.02 -9.88
CA ALA A 96 0.18 5.30 -9.21
C ALA A 96 0.78 5.34 -7.80
N ASN A 97 0.70 4.23 -7.04
CA ASN A 97 1.23 4.15 -5.67
C ASN A 97 2.73 3.88 -5.61
N SER A 98 3.30 3.19 -6.60
CA SER A 98 4.73 2.84 -6.65
C SER A 98 5.66 4.00 -6.30
N PRO A 99 5.53 5.22 -6.88
CA PRO A 99 6.40 6.33 -6.51
C PRO A 99 6.23 6.78 -5.06
N PHE A 100 5.01 6.82 -4.54
CA PHE A 100 4.75 7.20 -3.15
C PHE A 100 5.28 6.15 -2.16
N ASP A 101 5.14 4.86 -2.48
CA ASP A 101 5.68 3.78 -1.68
C ASP A 101 7.22 3.82 -1.64
N LEU A 102 7.89 4.14 -2.76
CA LEU A 102 9.34 4.32 -2.75
C LEU A 102 9.79 5.55 -1.96
N LEU A 103 9.10 6.67 -2.09
CA LEU A 103 9.43 7.89 -1.34
C LEU A 103 9.31 7.67 0.17
N THR A 104 8.22 7.04 0.59
CA THR A 104 7.96 6.76 2.00
C THR A 104 8.95 5.75 2.56
N THR A 105 9.23 4.65 1.85
CA THR A 105 10.21 3.65 2.28
C THR A 105 11.64 4.22 2.36
N ARG A 106 12.08 5.02 1.39
CA ARG A 106 13.39 5.70 1.48
C ARG A 106 13.44 6.72 2.61
N MET A 107 12.35 7.44 2.83
CA MET A 107 12.25 8.39 3.95
C MET A 107 12.26 7.69 5.31
N TYR A 108 11.74 6.46 5.42
CA TYR A 108 11.81 5.65 6.64
C TYR A 108 13.17 4.97 6.84
N ASN A 109 13.80 4.50 5.77
CA ASN A 109 15.08 3.81 5.84
C ASN A 109 16.29 4.75 5.95
N GLN A 110 16.10 6.07 5.87
CA GLN A 110 17.21 7.02 6.04
C GLN A 110 17.69 7.05 7.50
N PRO A 111 18.99 7.31 7.73
CA PRO A 111 19.49 7.52 9.08
C PRO A 111 18.91 8.83 9.64
N VAL A 112 18.46 8.77 10.90
CA VAL A 112 17.91 9.91 11.64
C VAL A 112 18.92 10.37 12.67
N ASP A 113 19.04 11.68 12.83
CA ASP A 113 19.88 12.31 13.85
C ASP A 113 19.28 12.11 15.26
N GLU A 114 20.03 12.41 16.33
CA GLU A 114 19.59 12.28 17.73
C GLU A 114 18.31 13.07 18.04
N LYS A 115 18.01 14.11 17.24
CA LYS A 115 16.78 14.92 17.32
C LYS A 115 15.63 14.42 16.44
N GLY A 116 15.78 13.25 15.83
CA GLY A 116 14.78 12.63 14.94
C GLY A 116 14.59 13.34 13.60
N ARG A 117 15.58 14.12 13.14
CA ARG A 117 15.59 14.76 11.82
C ARG A 117 16.28 13.84 10.82
N GLY A 118 15.68 13.65 9.64
CA GLY A 118 16.30 12.88 8.57
C GLY A 118 17.58 13.54 8.08
N LEU A 119 18.70 12.82 8.11
CA LEU A 119 20.01 13.35 7.71
C LEU A 119 20.11 13.59 6.19
N MET A 120 19.40 12.77 5.41
CA MET A 120 19.44 12.80 3.94
C MET A 120 18.28 13.61 3.33
N TYR A 121 17.09 13.54 3.92
CA TYR A 121 15.86 14.12 3.38
C TYR A 121 15.08 14.88 4.44
N LYS A 122 14.80 16.17 4.18
CA LYS A 122 14.01 17.02 5.09
C LYS A 122 12.51 16.74 5.03
N GLY A 123 12.03 16.11 3.95
CA GLY A 123 10.63 15.74 3.76
C GLY A 123 10.39 14.99 2.44
N LEU A 124 9.14 14.60 2.18
CA LEU A 124 8.75 13.84 0.98
C LEU A 124 9.06 14.58 -0.33
N VAL A 125 8.86 15.90 -0.37
CA VAL A 125 9.08 16.72 -1.58
C VAL A 125 10.57 16.86 -1.89
N ASP A 126 11.41 17.05 -0.86
CA ASP A 126 12.88 17.09 -0.98
C ASP A 126 13.43 15.72 -1.42
N CYS A 127 12.86 14.63 -0.89
CA CYS A 127 13.15 13.26 -1.31
C CYS A 127 12.83 13.05 -2.81
N PHE A 128 11.63 13.47 -3.24
CA PHE A 128 11.22 13.36 -4.63
C PHE A 128 12.12 14.15 -5.59
N THR A 129 12.43 15.40 -5.26
CA THR A 129 13.29 16.23 -6.13
C THR A 129 14.71 15.71 -6.21
N LYS A 130 15.28 15.19 -5.11
CA LYS A 130 16.61 14.56 -5.12
C LYS A 130 16.62 13.29 -5.96
N ILE A 131 15.66 12.38 -5.76
CA ILE A 131 15.58 11.13 -6.54
C ILE A 131 15.39 11.42 -8.02
N TRP A 132 14.54 12.39 -8.36
CA TRP A 132 14.32 12.79 -9.75
C TRP A 132 15.62 13.30 -10.41
N LYS A 133 16.44 14.06 -9.67
CA LYS A 133 17.71 14.57 -10.17
C LYS A 133 18.82 13.52 -10.25
N THR A 134 18.84 12.54 -9.34
CA THR A 134 19.94 11.55 -9.27
C THR A 134 19.67 10.28 -10.07
N GLU A 135 18.43 9.77 -10.04
CA GLU A 135 18.07 8.47 -10.64
C GLU A 135 16.99 8.61 -11.74
N GLY A 136 16.37 9.79 -11.86
CA GLY A 136 15.31 10.05 -12.83
C GLY A 136 14.05 9.21 -12.59
N LEU A 137 13.23 9.09 -13.65
CA LEU A 137 11.98 8.33 -13.63
C LEU A 137 12.21 6.83 -13.35
N HIS A 138 13.31 6.26 -13.83
CA HIS A 138 13.60 4.84 -13.62
C HIS A 138 13.87 4.50 -12.14
N GLY A 139 14.51 5.42 -11.40
CA GLY A 139 14.71 5.27 -9.95
C GLY A 139 13.41 5.18 -9.15
N MET A 140 12.34 5.84 -9.63
CA MET A 140 11.02 5.87 -8.99
C MET A 140 10.17 4.61 -9.20
N TYR A 141 10.56 3.73 -10.11
CA TYR A 141 9.91 2.43 -10.34
C TYR A 141 10.82 1.25 -9.94
N LYS A 142 11.95 1.53 -9.28
CA LYS A 142 12.88 0.51 -8.81
C LYS A 142 12.22 -0.32 -7.70
N GLY A 143 11.87 -1.57 -7.99
CA GLY A 143 11.11 -2.44 -7.08
C GLY A 143 9.59 -2.48 -7.34
N PHE A 144 9.14 -1.93 -8.47
CA PHE A 144 7.74 -2.02 -8.90
C PHE A 144 7.26 -3.48 -9.01
N TRP A 145 8.04 -4.35 -9.65
CA TRP A 145 7.65 -5.75 -9.87
C TRP A 145 7.32 -6.50 -8.58
N PRO A 146 8.15 -6.49 -7.51
CA PRO A 146 7.79 -7.06 -6.22
C PRO A 146 6.48 -6.51 -5.63
N ILE A 147 6.27 -5.19 -5.69
CA ILE A 147 5.05 -4.53 -5.17
C ILE A 147 3.82 -4.95 -5.98
N TYR A 148 3.98 -5.04 -7.31
CA TYR A 148 2.96 -5.48 -8.24
C TYR A 148 2.56 -6.94 -7.99
N PHE A 149 3.53 -7.86 -7.94
CA PHE A 149 3.27 -9.28 -7.69
C PHE A 149 2.64 -9.54 -6.33
N ARG A 150 2.85 -8.67 -5.33
CA ARG A 150 2.16 -8.75 -4.05
C ARG A 150 0.74 -8.19 -4.11
N SER A 151 0.56 -7.05 -4.77
CA SER A 151 -0.71 -6.30 -4.75
C SER A 151 -1.73 -6.82 -5.75
N ALA A 152 -1.30 -7.28 -6.92
CA ALA A 152 -2.15 -7.82 -7.98
C ALA A 152 -2.96 -9.05 -7.54
N PRO A 153 -2.39 -10.13 -6.96
CA PRO A 153 -3.17 -11.27 -6.52
C PRO A 153 -4.09 -10.90 -5.35
N HIS A 154 -3.61 -10.05 -4.44
CA HIS A 154 -4.42 -9.59 -3.31
C HIS A 154 -5.68 -8.84 -3.78
N THR A 155 -5.52 -7.83 -4.63
CA THR A 155 -6.66 -7.03 -5.15
C THR A 155 -7.62 -7.87 -5.98
N THR A 156 -7.08 -8.77 -6.81
CA THR A 156 -7.89 -9.65 -7.65
C THR A 156 -8.73 -10.61 -6.84
N LEU A 157 -8.15 -11.26 -5.82
CA LEU A 157 -8.89 -12.13 -4.92
C LEU A 157 -9.98 -11.36 -4.16
N THR A 158 -9.68 -10.18 -3.62
CA THR A 158 -10.67 -9.35 -2.92
C THR A 158 -11.90 -9.06 -3.80
N PHE A 159 -11.69 -8.67 -5.06
CA PHE A 159 -12.81 -8.38 -5.96
C PHE A 159 -13.60 -9.63 -6.36
N VAL A 160 -12.93 -10.77 -6.58
CA VAL A 160 -13.61 -12.05 -6.87
C VAL A 160 -14.47 -12.49 -5.69
N PHE A 161 -13.93 -12.45 -4.47
CA PHE A 161 -14.69 -12.80 -3.27
C PHE A 161 -15.87 -11.84 -3.05
N PHE A 162 -15.65 -10.54 -3.25
CA PHE A 162 -16.71 -9.54 -3.12
C PHE A 162 -17.86 -9.81 -4.08
N GLU A 163 -17.60 -10.10 -5.35
CA GLU A 163 -18.65 -10.42 -6.34
C GLU A 163 -19.38 -11.73 -6.04
N LYS A 164 -18.65 -12.75 -5.55
CA LYS A 164 -19.29 -13.99 -5.10
C LYS A 164 -20.21 -13.75 -3.90
N LEU A 165 -19.79 -12.92 -2.94
CA LEU A 165 -20.61 -12.54 -1.80
C LEU A 165 -21.83 -11.72 -2.22
N LEU A 166 -21.68 -10.77 -3.15
CA LEU A 166 -22.80 -10.01 -3.70
C LEU A 166 -23.81 -10.92 -4.39
N HIS A 167 -23.35 -11.87 -5.20
CA HIS A 167 -24.22 -12.83 -5.87
C HIS A 167 -25.00 -13.71 -4.89
N VAL A 168 -24.34 -14.18 -3.83
CA VAL A 168 -24.98 -14.96 -2.75
C VAL A 168 -26.00 -14.09 -2.01
N ARG A 169 -25.63 -12.86 -1.64
CA ARG A 169 -26.53 -11.91 -0.99
C ARG A 169 -27.77 -11.66 -1.84
N ASP A 170 -27.60 -11.41 -3.13
CA ASP A 170 -28.71 -11.15 -4.04
C ASP A 170 -29.63 -12.38 -4.11
N HIS A 171 -29.05 -13.59 -4.17
CA HIS A 171 -29.83 -14.82 -4.08
C HIS A 171 -30.66 -14.90 -2.79
N TYR A 172 -30.11 -14.56 -1.62
CA TYR A 172 -30.85 -14.58 -0.36
C TYR A 172 -31.89 -13.46 -0.23
N VAL A 173 -31.57 -12.25 -0.69
CA VAL A 173 -32.44 -11.06 -0.61
C VAL A 173 -33.63 -11.19 -1.56
N PHE A 174 -33.44 -11.74 -2.76
CA PHE A 174 -34.54 -12.00 -3.71
C PHE A 174 -35.32 -13.29 -3.39
N SER A 175 -34.81 -14.18 -2.53
CA SER A 175 -35.54 -15.38 -2.07
C SER A 175 -36.44 -15.12 -0.86
N GLN A 176 -36.31 -13.99 -0.17
CA GLN A 176 -37.30 -13.59 0.84
C GLN A 176 -38.38 -12.74 0.17
N PRO A 177 -39.66 -13.19 0.13
CA PRO A 177 -40.73 -12.31 -0.26
C PRO A 177 -40.76 -11.13 0.70
N ARG A 178 -40.76 -9.93 0.12
CA ARG A 178 -40.83 -8.67 0.85
C ARG A 178 -42.20 -8.61 1.54
N ASN A 179 -42.24 -8.99 2.83
CA ASN A 179 -43.40 -8.75 3.69
C ASN A 179 -43.59 -7.25 3.90
#